data_AF-A0A6L9UEY9-F1
#
_entry.id   AF-A0A6L9UEY9-F1
#
_cell.length_a   1.000
_cell.length_b   1.000
_cell.length_c   1.000
_cell.angle_alpha   90.00
_cell.angle_beta   90.00
_cell.angle_gamma   90.00
#
_symmetry.space_group_name_H-M   'P 1'
#
loop_
_entity.id
_entity.type
_entity.pdbx_description
1 polymer ?
#
loop_
_entity_poly.entity_id
_entity_poly.type
_entity_poly.pdbx_seq_one_letter_code
_entity_poly.pdbx_strand_id
1 'polypeptide(L)'
;MIKYFRRIWRRKHLIFSRAVIALIVVLIDPLGIGASKTSLIDNNVAWLAGNVSPVKPSEKVAVVLIGDDDLGSDHFKMDWPFTYSKTASMVHALACAGVAGIFFDFTASSRFNLAAGQDELQKITLDSTQGPLCDDDSQAAKIPVFFGKIPELTTPLSDILDKNGRLLQISNGPNDWVYPAGLAEFPDEPARAQDTPPAFAIMRAACVGETKMAEICDKQKVSMMSGDPLRLVWSSQVSTAQASVSQDVDGTATCRSKLSYFKTLSLLMHFTDAGRYQPCFPVLTLRAQDLFRGASFIEKFGNPVAVLKNRFVFVGSALHGLNDTVASPVHGPLPGVYKHAVALDNLISFPLPYPTEPPGYVTWLLSALIIGSMEIARDLIRPSHRRGLLQIVVLISLMIITTIIIEINAWPISLLFLFGYYLGSERIVAFASSIKTHQPHAGASV
;
A
#
# COMPACT_ATOMS: atom_id res chain seq x y z
N MET A 1 18.08 -20.82 -55.97
CA MET A 1 17.72 -19.56 -55.28
C MET A 1 16.26 -19.50 -54.80
N ILE A 2 15.26 -19.72 -55.64
CA ILE A 2 13.81 -19.56 -55.29
C ILE A 2 13.34 -20.47 -54.13
N LYS A 3 13.79 -21.74 -54.08
CA LYS A 3 13.46 -22.65 -52.95
C LYS A 3 14.04 -22.17 -51.61
N TYR A 4 15.20 -21.53 -51.63
CA TYR A 4 15.84 -20.99 -50.42
C TYR A 4 15.09 -19.75 -49.91
N PHE A 5 14.69 -18.86 -50.82
CA PHE A 5 13.89 -17.67 -50.50
C PHE A 5 12.49 -18.03 -49.96
N ARG A 6 11.79 -19.00 -50.57
CA ARG A 6 10.50 -19.52 -50.05
C ARG A 6 10.62 -20.13 -48.65
N ARG A 7 11.75 -20.77 -48.34
CA ARG A 7 12.00 -21.41 -47.03
C ARG A 7 12.27 -20.37 -45.94
N ILE A 8 12.99 -19.29 -46.27
CA ILE A 8 13.20 -18.14 -45.37
C ILE A 8 11.89 -17.37 -45.15
N TRP A 9 11.13 -17.14 -46.22
CA TRP A 9 9.88 -16.38 -46.16
C TRP A 9 8.79 -17.11 -45.35
N ARG A 10 8.61 -18.43 -45.56
CA ARG A 10 7.70 -19.25 -44.72
C ARG A 10 8.11 -19.28 -43.25
N ARG A 11 9.41 -19.23 -42.95
CA ARG A 11 9.90 -19.18 -41.57
C ARG A 11 9.61 -17.84 -40.91
N LYS A 12 9.85 -16.72 -41.60
CA LYS A 12 9.52 -15.38 -41.09
C LYS A 12 8.03 -15.23 -40.79
N HIS A 13 7.17 -15.74 -41.67
CA HIS A 13 5.72 -15.73 -41.43
C HIS A 13 5.29 -16.59 -40.23
N LEU A 14 5.92 -17.75 -40.00
CA LEU A 14 5.61 -18.61 -38.86
C LEU A 14 6.01 -17.98 -37.52
N ILE A 15 7.13 -17.27 -37.50
CA ILE A 15 7.60 -16.52 -36.32
C ILE A 15 6.63 -15.37 -36.04
N PHE A 16 6.31 -14.60 -37.08
CA PHE A 16 5.36 -13.49 -36.96
C PHE A 16 3.99 -13.97 -36.48
N SER A 17 3.45 -15.07 -37.04
CA SER A 17 2.16 -15.60 -36.62
C SER A 17 2.17 -16.10 -35.18
N ARG A 18 3.26 -16.71 -34.71
CA ARG A 18 3.39 -17.16 -33.31
C ARG A 18 3.51 -15.99 -32.35
N ALA A 19 4.27 -14.97 -32.70
CA ALA A 19 4.37 -13.74 -31.91
C ALA A 19 3.02 -13.02 -31.83
N VAL A 20 2.28 -12.94 -32.95
CA VAL A 20 0.92 -12.36 -32.98
C VAL A 20 -0.06 -13.18 -32.15
N ILE A 21 -0.03 -14.52 -32.23
CA ILE A 21 -0.92 -15.37 -31.40
C ILE A 21 -0.54 -15.26 -29.92
N ALA A 22 0.74 -15.27 -29.57
CA ALA A 22 1.19 -15.06 -28.19
C ALA A 22 0.76 -13.68 -27.66
N LEU A 23 0.89 -12.63 -28.49
CA LEU A 23 0.40 -11.29 -28.18
C LEU A 23 -1.11 -11.29 -27.96
N ILE A 24 -1.89 -11.94 -28.84
CA ILE A 24 -3.35 -12.05 -28.71
C ILE A 24 -3.75 -12.81 -27.44
N VAL A 25 -3.09 -13.91 -27.10
CA VAL A 25 -3.36 -14.67 -25.87
C VAL A 25 -3.06 -13.82 -24.63
N VAL A 26 -1.99 -13.02 -24.67
CA VAL A 26 -1.62 -12.10 -23.60
C VAL A 26 -2.61 -10.93 -23.51
N LEU A 27 -3.11 -10.41 -24.65
CA LEU A 27 -4.11 -9.34 -24.72
C LEU A 27 -5.53 -9.76 -24.27
N ILE A 28 -5.93 -10.99 -24.60
CA ILE A 28 -7.26 -11.51 -24.25
C ILE A 28 -7.29 -12.02 -22.80
N ASP A 29 -6.13 -12.39 -22.23
CA ASP A 29 -5.99 -13.05 -20.93
C ASP A 29 -7.10 -14.08 -20.65
N PRO A 30 -7.36 -15.05 -21.56
CA PRO A 30 -8.53 -15.92 -21.49
C PRO A 30 -8.53 -16.86 -20.27
N LEU A 31 -7.39 -16.95 -19.57
CA LEU A 31 -7.20 -17.76 -18.37
C LEU A 31 -7.18 -16.91 -17.08
N GLY A 32 -7.34 -15.59 -17.19
CA GLY A 32 -7.26 -14.66 -16.06
C GLY A 32 -5.90 -14.69 -15.34
N ILE A 33 -4.83 -15.11 -16.01
CA ILE A 33 -3.49 -15.27 -15.43
C ILE A 33 -2.89 -13.89 -15.15
N GLY A 34 -3.16 -12.91 -16.02
CA GLY A 34 -2.79 -11.52 -15.80
C GLY A 34 -3.51 -10.94 -14.59
N ALA A 35 -4.83 -11.12 -14.49
CA ALA A 35 -5.64 -10.55 -13.40
C ALA A 35 -5.44 -11.23 -12.03
N SER A 36 -5.18 -12.54 -11.99
CA SER A 36 -5.07 -13.30 -10.73
C SER A 36 -3.65 -13.46 -10.19
N LYS A 37 -2.60 -13.37 -11.04
CA LYS A 37 -1.20 -13.42 -10.60
C LYS A 37 -0.56 -12.06 -10.36
N THR A 38 -1.14 -10.97 -10.85
CA THR A 38 -0.66 -9.61 -10.55
C THR A 38 -0.62 -9.38 -9.05
N SER A 39 -1.69 -9.64 -8.29
CA SER A 39 -1.69 -9.43 -6.83
C SER A 39 -0.56 -10.18 -6.10
N LEU A 40 -0.35 -11.46 -6.42
CA LEU A 40 0.66 -12.31 -5.80
C LEU A 40 2.09 -11.90 -6.18
N ILE A 41 2.29 -11.54 -7.45
CA ILE A 41 3.60 -11.10 -7.91
C ILE A 41 3.87 -9.69 -7.42
N ASP A 42 2.96 -8.75 -7.62
CA ASP A 42 3.02 -7.35 -7.18
C ASP A 42 3.26 -7.26 -5.68
N ASN A 43 2.68 -8.17 -4.89
CA ASN A 43 2.99 -8.25 -3.47
C ASN A 43 4.44 -8.68 -3.18
N ASN A 44 4.98 -9.68 -3.88
CA ASN A 44 6.38 -10.06 -3.75
C ASN A 44 7.34 -8.97 -4.24
N VAL A 45 6.95 -8.24 -5.29
CA VAL A 45 7.72 -7.11 -5.83
C VAL A 45 7.72 -5.96 -4.85
N ALA A 46 6.56 -5.54 -4.36
CA ALA A 46 6.41 -4.46 -3.41
C ALA A 46 7.14 -4.79 -2.10
N TRP A 47 7.08 -6.05 -1.67
CA TRP A 47 7.88 -6.53 -0.54
C TRP A 47 9.39 -6.42 -0.81
N LEU A 48 9.87 -6.85 -1.98
CA LEU A 48 11.29 -6.77 -2.34
C LEU A 48 11.76 -5.32 -2.44
N ALA A 49 11.01 -4.47 -3.15
CA ALA A 49 11.29 -3.05 -3.30
C ALA A 49 11.30 -2.33 -1.94
N GLY A 50 10.34 -2.62 -1.07
CA GLY A 50 10.27 -2.10 0.29
C GLY A 50 11.43 -2.53 1.18
N ASN A 51 12.12 -3.64 0.88
CA ASN A 51 13.31 -4.10 1.61
C ASN A 51 14.63 -3.62 1.00
N VAL A 52 14.73 -3.54 -0.34
CA VAL A 52 15.96 -3.12 -1.06
C VAL A 52 16.13 -1.61 -0.98
N SER A 53 15.05 -0.86 -1.22
CA SER A 53 15.01 0.60 -1.19
C SER A 53 13.96 1.05 -0.17
N PRO A 54 14.24 0.89 1.13
CA PRO A 54 13.23 1.08 2.15
C PRO A 54 12.88 2.57 2.28
N VAL A 55 11.61 2.89 2.06
CA VAL A 55 11.05 4.20 2.37
C VAL A 55 11.05 4.36 3.89
N LYS A 56 11.48 5.52 4.39
CA LYS A 56 11.35 5.84 5.81
C LYS A 56 9.93 6.35 6.06
N PRO A 57 9.21 5.84 7.07
CA PRO A 57 7.91 6.39 7.41
C PRO A 57 8.09 7.85 7.85
N SER A 58 7.16 8.72 7.44
CA SER A 58 7.18 10.12 7.84
C SER A 58 6.94 10.25 9.34
N GLU A 59 7.64 11.19 9.96
CA GLU A 59 7.37 11.55 11.36
C GLU A 59 6.16 12.50 11.51
N LYS A 60 5.36 12.64 10.45
CA LYS A 60 4.17 13.53 10.39
C LYS A 60 2.84 12.79 10.46
N VAL A 61 2.83 11.46 10.39
CA VAL A 61 1.61 10.64 10.40
C VAL A 61 1.64 9.67 11.58
N ALA A 62 0.49 9.44 12.20
CA ALA A 62 0.29 8.43 13.23
C ALA A 62 -1.11 7.80 13.12
N VAL A 63 -1.26 6.62 13.71
CA VAL A 63 -2.51 5.87 13.83
C VAL A 63 -2.82 5.66 15.31
N VAL A 64 -4.08 5.85 15.68
CA VAL A 64 -4.65 5.33 16.93
C VAL A 64 -5.60 4.21 16.56
N LEU A 65 -5.29 2.99 16.99
CA LEU A 65 -6.13 1.82 16.78
C LEU A 65 -7.03 1.57 17.97
N ILE A 66 -8.29 1.26 17.66
CA ILE A 66 -9.26 0.74 18.61
C ILE A 66 -9.36 -0.78 18.39
N GLY A 67 -8.75 -1.57 19.27
CA GLY A 67 -8.74 -3.03 19.22
C GLY A 67 -9.68 -3.67 20.24
N ASP A 68 -9.78 -5.00 20.21
CA ASP A 68 -10.65 -5.72 21.16
C ASP A 68 -10.19 -5.56 22.61
N ASP A 69 -8.89 -5.37 22.85
CA ASP A 69 -8.35 -5.08 24.18
C ASP A 69 -8.90 -3.76 24.76
N ASP A 70 -9.33 -2.82 23.92
CA ASP A 70 -9.96 -1.57 24.35
C ASP A 70 -11.43 -1.80 24.77
N LEU A 71 -12.05 -2.92 24.34
CA LEU A 71 -13.39 -3.29 24.76
C LEU A 71 -13.35 -3.86 26.19
N GLY A 72 -13.91 -3.11 27.14
CA GLY A 72 -13.98 -3.54 28.54
C GLY A 72 -12.72 -3.32 29.37
N SER A 73 -11.68 -2.65 28.86
CA SER A 73 -10.49 -2.31 29.64
C SER A 73 -10.82 -1.43 30.85
N ASP A 74 -10.16 -1.64 32.00
CA ASP A 74 -10.46 -0.87 33.23
C ASP A 74 -10.14 0.63 33.12
N HIS A 75 -9.24 1.00 32.21
CA HIS A 75 -8.79 2.39 32.02
C HIS A 75 -9.56 3.11 30.91
N PHE A 76 -10.11 2.38 29.95
CA PHE A 76 -10.89 2.91 28.85
C PHE A 76 -11.97 1.91 28.46
N LYS A 77 -13.02 1.80 29.27
CA LYS A 77 -14.19 0.97 28.92
C LYS A 77 -14.88 1.57 27.71
N MET A 78 -14.70 0.91 26.58
CA MET A 78 -15.31 1.25 25.32
C MET A 78 -16.39 0.21 25.01
N ASP A 79 -17.63 0.69 24.81
CA ASP A 79 -18.72 -0.14 24.31
C ASP A 79 -18.65 -0.18 22.78
N TRP A 80 -19.06 -1.29 22.17
CA TRP A 80 -19.29 -1.37 20.73
C TRP A 80 -20.79 -1.57 20.45
N PRO A 81 -21.44 -0.72 19.63
CA PRO A 81 -20.91 0.48 18.96
C PRO A 81 -20.55 1.64 19.91
N PHE A 82 -19.63 2.52 19.51
CA PHE A 82 -19.07 3.59 20.38
C PHE A 82 -20.11 4.66 20.75
N THR A 83 -20.07 5.31 21.91
CA THR A 83 -20.89 6.52 22.08
C THR A 83 -20.24 7.72 21.39
N TYR A 84 -21.03 8.69 20.93
CA TYR A 84 -20.49 9.95 20.44
C TYR A 84 -19.67 10.69 21.51
N SER A 85 -20.03 10.57 22.79
CA SER A 85 -19.22 11.14 23.89
C SER A 85 -17.82 10.53 24.00
N LYS A 86 -17.65 9.22 23.76
CA LYS A 86 -16.33 8.58 23.74
C LYS A 86 -15.50 9.08 22.56
N THR A 87 -16.12 9.26 21.40
CA THR A 87 -15.46 9.88 20.24
C THR A 87 -15.05 11.32 20.53
N ALA A 88 -15.91 12.10 21.20
CA ALA A 88 -15.59 13.46 21.62
C ALA A 88 -14.41 13.50 22.61
N SER A 89 -14.35 12.56 23.55
CA SER A 89 -13.22 12.42 24.48
C SER A 89 -11.90 12.11 23.75
N MET A 90 -11.93 11.29 22.69
CA MET A 90 -10.74 11.03 21.87
C MET A 90 -10.30 12.29 21.10
N VAL A 91 -11.25 13.04 20.52
CA VAL A 91 -10.95 14.33 19.88
C VAL A 91 -10.28 15.28 20.87
N HIS A 92 -10.84 15.39 22.08
CA HIS A 92 -10.30 16.25 23.13
C HIS A 92 -8.87 15.84 23.53
N ALA A 93 -8.64 14.55 23.83
CA ALA A 93 -7.32 14.05 24.22
C ALA A 93 -6.25 14.30 23.14
N LEU A 94 -6.61 14.08 21.86
CA LEU A 94 -5.73 14.34 20.73
C LEU A 94 -5.49 15.85 20.51
N ALA A 95 -6.50 16.70 20.72
CA ALA A 95 -6.34 18.15 20.67
C ALA A 95 -5.41 18.67 21.80
N CYS A 96 -5.51 18.12 23.00
CA CYS A 96 -4.59 18.39 24.11
C CYS A 96 -3.16 17.91 23.83
N ALA A 97 -3.01 16.78 23.13
CA ALA A 97 -1.71 16.30 22.66
C ALA A 97 -1.03 17.24 21.65
N GLY A 98 -1.75 18.23 21.11
CA GLY A 98 -1.23 19.14 20.12
C GLY A 98 -0.97 18.47 18.77
N VAL A 99 -1.83 17.53 18.37
CA VAL A 99 -1.81 16.96 17.02
C VAL A 99 -2.07 18.03 15.96
N ALA A 100 -1.74 17.75 14.70
CA ALA A 100 -2.00 18.64 13.59
C ALA A 100 -3.44 18.54 13.05
N GLY A 101 -4.07 17.38 13.22
CA GLY A 101 -5.44 17.09 12.75
C GLY A 101 -5.80 15.62 12.96
N ILE A 102 -7.10 15.30 12.82
CA ILE A 102 -7.64 13.96 13.06
C ILE A 102 -8.52 13.53 11.89
N PHE A 103 -8.40 12.27 11.48
CA PHE A 103 -9.38 11.59 10.63
C PHE A 103 -9.85 10.28 11.26
N PHE A 104 -11.16 10.10 11.38
CA PHE A 104 -11.78 8.86 11.81
C PHE A 104 -12.19 8.01 10.60
N ASP A 105 -11.69 6.79 10.51
CA ASP A 105 -11.98 5.81 9.45
C ASP A 105 -13.30 5.06 9.67
N PHE A 106 -14.31 5.80 10.12
CA PHE A 106 -15.67 5.33 10.26
C PHE A 106 -16.61 6.53 10.21
N THR A 107 -17.85 6.30 9.80
CA THR A 107 -18.85 7.36 9.72
C THR A 107 -19.44 7.64 11.10
N ALA A 108 -19.59 8.93 11.44
CA ALA A 108 -20.36 9.42 12.57
C ALA A 108 -21.86 9.12 12.35
N SER A 109 -22.26 7.89 12.60
CA SER A 109 -23.62 7.38 12.37
C SER A 109 -24.08 6.46 13.49
N SER A 110 -25.39 6.29 13.63
CA SER A 110 -26.00 5.39 14.63
C SER A 110 -25.65 3.90 14.44
N ARG A 111 -25.12 3.52 13.27
CA ARG A 111 -24.64 2.16 12.96
C ARG A 111 -23.31 1.85 13.65
N PHE A 112 -22.46 2.86 13.77
CA PHE A 112 -21.14 2.75 14.39
C PHE A 112 -21.05 3.46 15.73
N ASN A 113 -22.08 4.25 16.07
CA ASN A 113 -22.14 4.99 17.30
C ASN A 113 -23.52 4.94 17.98
N LEU A 114 -23.56 4.87 19.31
CA LEU A 114 -24.74 5.16 20.10
C LEU A 114 -24.93 6.69 20.18
N ALA A 115 -26.16 7.17 20.01
CA ALA A 115 -26.48 8.59 19.87
C ALA A 115 -26.13 9.48 21.08
N ALA A 116 -25.77 8.89 22.23
CA ALA A 116 -25.37 9.60 23.43
C ALA A 116 -24.11 10.46 23.18
N GLY A 117 -24.24 11.77 23.42
CA GLY A 117 -23.15 12.74 23.23
C GLY A 117 -23.07 13.36 21.83
N GLN A 118 -24.13 13.28 21.02
CA GLN A 118 -24.13 13.86 19.66
C GLN A 118 -23.76 15.35 19.64
N ASP A 119 -24.37 16.15 20.53
CA ASP A 119 -24.12 17.60 20.58
C ASP A 119 -22.68 17.93 20.99
N GLU A 120 -22.11 17.13 21.90
CA GLU A 120 -20.73 17.26 22.34
C GLU A 120 -19.77 16.98 21.18
N LEU A 121 -19.98 15.85 20.47
CA LEU A 121 -19.18 15.49 19.32
C LEU A 121 -19.29 16.53 18.20
N GLN A 122 -20.50 17.03 17.94
CA GLN A 122 -20.70 18.09 16.94
C GLN A 122 -19.89 19.33 17.29
N LYS A 123 -20.01 19.84 18.53
CA LYS A 123 -19.30 21.05 18.96
C LYS A 123 -17.79 20.88 18.83
N ILE A 124 -17.24 19.80 19.37
CA ILE A 124 -15.78 19.59 19.38
C ILE A 124 -15.21 19.28 17.98
N THR A 125 -16.01 18.70 17.08
CA THR A 125 -15.60 18.46 15.68
C THR A 125 -15.57 19.77 14.87
N LEU A 126 -16.50 20.68 15.13
CA LEU A 126 -16.52 21.99 14.49
C LEU A 126 -15.44 22.92 15.06
N ASP A 127 -15.22 22.86 16.37
CA ASP A 127 -14.24 23.65 17.10
C ASP A 127 -13.67 22.87 18.30
N SER A 128 -12.50 22.27 18.11
CA SER A 128 -11.87 21.38 19.10
C SER A 128 -11.46 22.09 20.40
N THR A 129 -11.48 23.42 20.42
CA THR A 129 -11.22 24.20 21.63
C THR A 129 -12.44 24.26 22.54
N GLN A 130 -13.63 23.76 22.15
CA GLN A 130 -14.83 23.82 22.98
C GLN A 130 -14.94 22.68 24.02
N GLY A 131 -13.92 21.82 24.10
CA GLY A 131 -13.80 20.80 25.15
C GLY A 131 -13.40 21.38 26.52
N PRO A 132 -13.27 20.51 27.54
CA PRO A 132 -12.70 20.89 28.84
C PRO A 132 -11.24 21.37 28.69
N LEU A 133 -10.65 21.86 29.79
CA LEU A 133 -9.21 22.14 29.85
C LEU A 133 -8.42 20.83 29.83
N CYS A 134 -7.21 20.89 29.28
CA CYS A 134 -6.25 19.79 29.32
C CYS A 134 -5.71 19.59 30.75
N ASP A 135 -5.01 18.48 31.01
CA ASP A 135 -4.45 18.16 32.33
C ASP A 135 -3.47 19.21 32.88
N ASP A 136 -2.89 20.04 32.00
CA ASP A 136 -1.99 21.15 32.33
C ASP A 136 -2.71 22.51 32.43
N ASP A 137 -4.03 22.49 32.59
CA ASP A 137 -4.94 23.66 32.61
C ASP A 137 -4.91 24.50 31.32
N SER A 138 -4.29 24.01 30.24
CA SER A 138 -4.25 24.70 28.96
C SER A 138 -5.51 24.46 28.13
N GLN A 139 -5.79 25.37 27.20
CA GLN A 139 -6.85 25.16 26.21
C GLN A 139 -6.38 24.16 25.16
N ALA A 140 -7.24 23.19 24.84
CA ALA A 140 -7.00 22.25 23.75
C ALA A 140 -6.68 22.97 22.43
N ALA A 141 -5.77 22.42 21.63
CA ALA A 141 -5.39 23.03 20.36
C ALA A 141 -6.57 23.05 19.37
N LYS A 142 -6.69 24.12 18.59
CA LYS A 142 -7.62 24.18 17.46
C LYS A 142 -7.10 23.32 16.33
N ILE A 143 -7.77 22.20 16.05
CA ILE A 143 -7.39 21.20 15.06
C ILE A 143 -8.58 20.88 14.15
N PRO A 144 -8.33 20.55 12.88
CA PRO A 144 -9.36 20.02 12.01
C PRO A 144 -9.63 18.55 12.33
N VAL A 145 -10.92 18.19 12.34
CA VAL A 145 -11.41 16.85 12.65
C VAL A 145 -12.29 16.38 11.50
N PHE A 146 -11.99 15.21 10.95
CA PHE A 146 -12.67 14.65 9.80
C PHE A 146 -13.19 13.24 10.10
N PHE A 147 -14.26 12.85 9.40
CA PHE A 147 -14.86 11.52 9.47
C PHE A 147 -15.02 10.91 8.10
N GLY A 148 -15.06 9.59 8.06
CA GLY A 148 -15.40 8.83 6.87
C GLY A 148 -16.83 9.07 6.38
N LYS A 149 -17.00 9.30 5.09
CA LYS A 149 -18.30 9.37 4.41
C LYS A 149 -18.61 8.05 3.73
N ILE A 150 -19.74 7.46 4.10
CA ILE A 150 -20.39 6.37 3.36
C ILE A 150 -21.65 6.98 2.72
N PRO A 151 -21.74 7.08 1.39
CA PRO A 151 -22.82 7.81 0.70
C PRO A 151 -24.23 7.37 1.10
N GLU A 152 -24.41 6.08 1.40
CA GLU A 152 -25.70 5.48 1.74
C GLU A 152 -26.10 5.69 3.22
N LEU A 153 -25.23 6.30 4.03
CA LEU A 153 -25.39 6.40 5.48
C LEU A 153 -25.52 7.86 5.93
N THR A 154 -26.73 8.40 5.86
CA THR A 154 -27.06 9.76 6.30
C THR A 154 -27.70 9.76 7.69
N THR A 155 -27.20 10.61 8.57
CA THR A 155 -27.71 10.90 9.91
C THR A 155 -27.70 12.41 10.15
N PRO A 156 -28.47 12.94 11.13
CA PRO A 156 -28.46 14.37 11.42
C PRO A 156 -27.05 14.92 11.71
N LEU A 157 -26.21 14.16 12.41
CA LEU A 157 -24.82 14.55 12.66
C LEU A 157 -24.00 14.54 11.37
N SER A 158 -24.06 13.46 10.59
CA SER A 158 -23.30 13.37 9.33
C SER A 158 -23.69 14.49 8.36
N ASP A 159 -24.96 14.89 8.28
CA ASP A 159 -25.41 15.99 7.41
C ASP A 159 -24.81 17.34 7.83
N ILE A 160 -24.74 17.59 9.13
CA ILE A 160 -24.09 18.80 9.67
C ILE A 160 -22.59 18.77 9.37
N LEU A 161 -21.94 17.63 9.57
CA LEU A 161 -20.52 17.47 9.29
C LEU A 161 -20.22 17.64 7.79
N ASP A 162 -21.07 17.11 6.90
CA ASP A 162 -20.93 17.21 5.45
C ASP A 162 -21.01 18.68 4.99
N LYS A 163 -22.02 19.42 5.50
CA LYS A 163 -22.19 20.85 5.22
C LYS A 163 -21.00 21.70 5.65
N ASN A 164 -20.24 21.26 6.66
CA ASN A 164 -19.05 21.93 7.16
C ASN A 164 -17.74 21.34 6.59
N GLY A 165 -17.81 20.48 5.57
CA GLY A 165 -16.63 19.89 4.93
C GLY A 165 -15.83 18.96 5.86
N ARG A 166 -16.48 18.35 6.85
CA ARG A 166 -15.87 17.43 7.83
C ARG A 166 -16.01 15.96 7.45
N LEU A 167 -16.64 15.63 6.33
CA LEU A 167 -16.75 14.27 5.82
C LEU A 167 -15.89 14.06 4.58
N LEU A 168 -15.08 12.99 4.56
CA LEU A 168 -14.20 12.61 3.46
C LEU A 168 -14.60 11.25 2.92
N GLN A 169 -14.62 11.07 1.60
CA GLN A 169 -15.10 9.84 0.98
C GLN A 169 -14.16 8.66 1.25
N ILE A 170 -14.62 7.69 2.06
CA ILE A 170 -13.92 6.40 2.15
C ILE A 170 -14.28 5.64 0.87
N SER A 171 -13.31 5.55 -0.04
CA SER A 171 -13.43 4.79 -1.28
C SER A 171 -12.50 3.60 -1.24
N ASN A 172 -13.06 2.42 -1.44
CA ASN A 172 -12.27 1.25 -1.79
C ASN A 172 -11.92 1.36 -3.28
N GLY A 173 -10.66 1.71 -3.54
CA GLY A 173 -10.07 1.53 -4.87
C GLY A 173 -10.18 0.07 -5.33
N PRO A 174 -9.96 -0.22 -6.62
CA PRO A 174 -10.13 -1.55 -7.18
C PRO A 174 -9.25 -2.61 -6.52
N ASN A 175 -8.10 -2.20 -5.96
CA ASN A 175 -7.13 -3.05 -5.28
C ASN A 175 -6.57 -2.37 -4.01
N ASP A 176 -5.90 -3.14 -3.16
CA ASP A 176 -5.34 -2.68 -1.89
C ASP A 176 -4.07 -1.86 -2.01
N TRP A 177 -3.31 -2.02 -3.09
CA TRP A 177 -2.08 -1.26 -3.35
C TRP A 177 -2.31 0.02 -4.16
N VAL A 178 -3.55 0.32 -4.55
CA VAL A 178 -3.93 1.56 -5.24
C VAL A 178 -4.80 2.39 -4.34
N TYR A 179 -4.42 3.65 -4.18
CA TYR A 179 -5.19 4.64 -3.47
C TYR A 179 -5.79 5.64 -4.47
N PRO A 180 -7.12 5.75 -4.57
CA PRO A 180 -7.75 6.64 -5.53
C PRO A 180 -7.39 8.10 -5.23
N ALA A 181 -7.23 8.91 -6.27
CA ALA A 181 -7.03 10.35 -6.14
C ALA A 181 -8.34 11.15 -6.03
N GLY A 182 -9.46 10.53 -6.41
CA GLY A 182 -10.79 11.12 -6.39
C GLY A 182 -11.51 10.94 -7.73
N LEU A 183 -12.72 11.48 -7.82
CA LEU A 183 -13.56 11.40 -9.02
C LEU A 183 -13.29 12.52 -10.05
N ALA A 184 -12.45 13.51 -9.73
CA ALA A 184 -12.12 14.64 -10.61
C ALA A 184 -10.62 14.91 -10.64
N GLU A 185 -10.10 15.23 -11.84
CA GLU A 185 -8.81 15.91 -12.03
C GLU A 185 -8.72 17.12 -11.08
N PHE A 186 -7.57 17.37 -10.46
CA PHE A 186 -7.41 18.48 -9.49
C PHE A 186 -7.76 19.83 -10.16
N PRO A 187 -8.90 20.46 -9.85
CA PRO A 187 -9.15 21.81 -10.33
C PRO A 187 -8.37 22.80 -9.45
N ASP A 188 -8.08 23.99 -9.99
CA ASP A 188 -7.51 25.11 -9.22
C ASP A 188 -8.42 25.55 -8.06
N GLU A 189 -9.70 25.16 -8.08
CA GLU A 189 -10.64 25.30 -6.97
C GLU A 189 -10.68 24.04 -6.07
N PRO A 190 -10.87 24.20 -4.75
CA PRO A 190 -10.94 23.07 -3.83
C PRO A 190 -12.10 22.14 -4.21
N ALA A 191 -11.80 20.99 -4.82
CA ALA A 191 -12.78 19.93 -5.03
C ALA A 191 -13.48 19.63 -3.69
N ARG A 192 -14.80 19.45 -3.73
CA ARG A 192 -15.59 19.22 -2.51
C ARG A 192 -15.02 18.01 -1.78
N ALA A 193 -14.91 18.11 -0.46
CA ALA A 193 -14.37 17.04 0.41
C ALA A 193 -15.03 15.67 0.17
N GLN A 194 -16.30 15.69 -0.23
CA GLN A 194 -17.12 14.52 -0.58
C GLN A 194 -16.65 13.74 -1.83
N ASP A 195 -15.82 14.33 -2.69
CA ASP A 195 -15.38 13.73 -3.95
C ASP A 195 -13.87 13.35 -3.90
N THR A 196 -13.25 13.55 -2.74
CA THR A 196 -11.80 13.38 -2.53
C THR A 196 -11.54 12.39 -1.40
N PRO A 197 -10.72 11.35 -1.64
CA PRO A 197 -10.32 10.38 -0.62
C PRO A 197 -9.49 11.03 0.51
N PRO A 198 -9.54 10.49 1.74
CA PRO A 198 -8.94 11.08 2.93
C PRO A 198 -7.55 11.66 2.74
N ALA A 199 -6.59 10.88 2.23
CA ALA A 199 -5.20 11.34 2.15
C ALA A 199 -5.03 12.58 1.25
N PHE A 200 -5.71 12.62 0.10
CA PHE A 200 -5.65 13.75 -0.81
C PHE A 200 -6.38 14.98 -0.27
N ALA A 201 -7.53 14.78 0.38
CA ALA A 201 -8.29 15.86 1.01
C ALA A 201 -7.50 16.49 2.18
N ILE A 202 -6.87 15.65 3.01
CA ILE A 202 -6.02 16.06 4.13
C ILE A 202 -4.80 16.82 3.61
N MET A 203 -4.13 16.30 2.57
CA MET A 203 -3.00 16.99 1.95
C MET A 203 -3.44 18.37 1.46
N ARG A 204 -4.56 18.50 0.75
CA ARG A 204 -5.08 19.81 0.31
C ARG A 204 -5.35 20.74 1.50
N ALA A 205 -6.04 20.25 2.53
CA ALA A 205 -6.34 21.02 3.73
C ALA A 205 -5.06 21.48 4.44
N ALA A 206 -4.01 20.66 4.44
CA ALA A 206 -2.71 20.99 5.00
C ALA A 206 -2.01 22.15 4.30
N CYS A 207 -2.09 22.17 2.96
CA CYS A 207 -1.30 23.09 2.15
C CYS A 207 -1.98 24.43 1.89
N VAL A 208 -3.32 24.44 1.86
CA VAL A 208 -4.13 25.64 1.57
C VAL A 208 -4.57 26.33 2.86
N GLY A 209 -4.65 25.63 3.99
CA GLY A 209 -5.10 26.18 5.27
C GLY A 209 -4.05 26.99 6.04
N GLU A 210 -4.51 27.88 6.93
CA GLU A 210 -3.69 28.64 7.90
C GLU A 210 -3.36 27.83 9.18
N THR A 211 -3.54 26.51 9.17
CA THR A 211 -3.41 25.67 10.37
C THR A 211 -1.97 25.17 10.56
N LYS A 212 -1.68 24.58 11.74
CA LYS A 212 -0.44 23.84 12.02
C LYS A 212 -0.13 22.73 10.99
N MET A 213 -1.11 22.35 10.17
CA MET A 213 -0.91 21.40 9.07
C MET A 213 -0.04 21.96 7.95
N ALA A 214 0.21 23.28 7.87
CA ALA A 214 1.14 23.85 6.90
C ALA A 214 2.56 23.27 7.04
N GLU A 215 2.96 22.81 8.23
CA GLU A 215 4.25 22.13 8.44
C GLU A 215 4.30 20.70 7.87
N ILE A 216 3.16 20.14 7.47
CA ILE A 216 3.07 18.81 6.84
C ILE A 216 3.33 18.93 5.33
N CYS A 217 3.13 20.10 4.75
CA CYS A 217 3.11 20.28 3.31
C CYS A 217 4.14 21.29 2.78
N ASP A 218 4.78 20.90 1.68
CA ASP A 218 5.46 21.84 0.80
C ASP A 218 4.44 22.40 -0.23
N LYS A 219 4.14 23.71 -0.15
CA LYS A 219 3.13 24.37 -0.99
C LYS A 219 3.40 24.20 -2.49
N GLN A 220 4.66 24.02 -2.92
CA GLN A 220 4.97 23.76 -4.32
C GLN A 220 4.41 22.41 -4.80
N LYS A 221 4.27 21.42 -3.91
CA LYS A 221 3.80 20.08 -4.27
C LYS A 221 2.32 20.04 -4.69
N VAL A 222 1.42 20.81 -4.07
CA VAL A 222 -0.02 20.64 -4.37
C VAL A 222 -0.40 21.04 -5.78
N SER A 223 0.24 22.07 -6.32
CA SER A 223 0.00 22.51 -7.71
C SER A 223 0.38 21.47 -8.77
N MET A 224 1.17 20.45 -8.40
CA MET A 224 1.70 19.45 -9.31
C MET A 224 1.15 18.03 -9.04
N MET A 225 0.16 17.87 -8.16
CA MET A 225 -0.54 16.58 -8.00
C MET A 225 -1.42 16.32 -9.23
N SER A 226 -1.19 15.22 -9.96
CA SER A 226 -1.66 15.03 -11.34
C SER A 226 -3.07 14.44 -11.50
N GLY A 227 -3.78 14.18 -10.42
CA GLY A 227 -5.12 13.56 -10.43
C GLY A 227 -5.04 12.04 -10.53
N ASP A 228 -3.83 11.51 -10.70
CA ASP A 228 -3.61 10.09 -10.90
C ASP A 228 -3.67 9.33 -9.56
N PRO A 229 -4.25 8.11 -9.55
CA PRO A 229 -4.22 7.23 -8.39
C PRO A 229 -2.80 7.01 -7.87
N LEU A 230 -2.66 7.12 -6.56
CA LEU A 230 -1.40 6.87 -5.88
C LEU A 230 -1.19 5.37 -5.73
N ARG A 231 -0.02 4.88 -6.15
CA ARG A 231 0.41 3.53 -5.80
C ARG A 231 1.01 3.54 -4.41
N LEU A 232 0.43 2.74 -3.51
CA LEU A 232 0.90 2.63 -2.13
C LEU A 232 2.23 1.90 -2.08
N VAL A 233 3.22 2.57 -1.49
CA VAL A 233 4.48 1.97 -1.08
C VAL A 233 4.41 1.74 0.43
N TRP A 234 4.59 0.50 0.85
CA TRP A 234 4.56 0.10 2.26
C TRP A 234 5.99 0.09 2.80
N SER A 235 6.24 0.83 3.87
CA SER A 235 7.55 0.90 4.51
C SER A 235 7.87 -0.41 5.24
N SER A 236 9.05 -0.99 5.01
CA SER A 236 9.59 -2.06 5.86
C SER A 236 10.25 -1.53 7.14
N GLN A 237 10.49 -0.22 7.22
CA GLN A 237 11.06 0.46 8.38
C GLN A 237 9.96 0.86 9.36
N VAL A 238 10.35 0.90 10.63
CA VAL A 238 9.48 1.26 11.75
C VAL A 238 9.83 2.69 12.19
N SER A 239 8.82 3.48 12.55
CA SER A 239 9.04 4.81 13.14
C SER A 239 9.95 4.71 14.35
N THR A 240 10.87 5.66 14.50
CA THR A 240 11.77 5.70 15.66
C THR A 240 11.03 5.89 16.98
N ALA A 241 9.88 6.58 16.93
CA ALA A 241 9.00 6.77 18.07
C ALA A 241 8.21 5.51 18.44
N GLN A 242 8.06 4.54 17.53
CA GLN A 242 7.29 3.32 17.78
C GLN A 242 7.87 2.54 18.98
N ALA A 243 9.19 2.56 19.19
CA ALA A 243 9.83 1.90 20.32
C ALA A 243 9.43 2.47 21.68
N SER A 244 9.06 3.76 21.75
CA SER A 244 8.63 4.40 23.00
C SER A 244 7.18 4.07 23.39
N VAL A 245 6.36 3.61 22.43
CA VAL A 245 4.94 3.29 22.65
C VAL A 245 4.63 1.79 22.52
N SER A 246 5.47 1.03 21.82
CA SER A 246 5.38 -0.42 21.69
C SER A 246 6.06 -1.10 22.87
N GLN A 247 5.59 -0.80 24.07
CA GLN A 247 5.91 -1.65 25.20
C GLN A 247 4.95 -2.82 25.15
N ASP A 248 5.42 -3.85 24.45
CA ASP A 248 4.84 -5.17 24.42
C ASP A 248 4.77 -5.67 25.86
N VAL A 249 3.55 -5.81 26.41
CA VAL A 249 3.32 -6.28 27.78
C VAL A 249 3.91 -7.69 27.99
N ASP A 250 4.19 -8.41 26.89
CA ASP A 250 4.79 -9.74 26.88
C ASP A 250 6.18 -9.83 26.20
N GLY A 251 6.76 -8.74 25.69
CA GLY A 251 8.13 -8.73 25.15
C GLY A 251 8.44 -9.69 23.99
N THR A 252 7.45 -10.13 23.21
CA THR A 252 7.61 -11.20 22.20
C THR A 252 7.68 -10.70 20.74
N ALA A 253 7.21 -9.50 20.43
CA ALA A 253 7.27 -8.92 19.09
C ALA A 253 8.31 -7.79 19.00
N THR A 254 9.60 -8.17 18.93
CA THR A 254 10.64 -7.20 18.55
C THR A 254 10.47 -6.81 17.09
N CYS A 255 10.23 -5.51 16.83
CA CYS A 255 10.24 -4.97 15.48
C CYS A 255 11.51 -5.41 14.75
N ARG A 256 11.35 -5.95 13.54
CA ARG A 256 12.50 -6.43 12.80
C ARG A 256 13.23 -5.23 12.21
N SER A 257 14.48 -5.07 12.61
CA SER A 257 15.40 -4.16 11.92
C SER A 257 15.71 -4.69 10.51
N LYS A 258 16.38 -3.86 9.70
CA LYS A 258 16.71 -4.09 8.29
C LYS A 258 17.08 -5.55 8.00
N LEU A 259 16.32 -6.22 7.15
CA LEU A 259 16.62 -7.57 6.69
C LEU A 259 17.91 -7.58 5.87
N SER A 260 18.82 -8.52 6.16
CA SER A 260 20.01 -8.75 5.33
C SER A 260 19.59 -9.25 3.94
N TYR A 261 20.31 -8.82 2.90
CA TYR A 261 20.06 -9.20 1.51
C TYR A 261 19.89 -10.71 1.30
N PHE A 262 20.70 -11.54 1.97
CA PHE A 262 20.62 -13.00 1.89
C PHE A 262 19.31 -13.55 2.48
N LYS A 263 18.83 -12.97 3.58
CA LYS A 263 17.56 -13.35 4.22
C LYS A 263 16.38 -12.88 3.37
N THR A 264 16.52 -11.73 2.71
CA THR A 264 15.54 -11.23 1.73
C THR A 264 15.40 -12.20 0.55
N LEU A 265 16.52 -12.68 0.01
CA LEU A 265 16.53 -13.64 -1.09
C LEU A 265 15.96 -15.01 -0.69
N SER A 266 16.26 -15.50 0.52
CA SER A 266 15.72 -16.79 0.99
C SER A 266 14.19 -16.76 1.19
N LEU A 267 13.67 -15.63 1.67
CA LEU A 267 12.23 -15.38 1.81
C LEU A 267 11.52 -15.30 0.44
N LEU A 268 12.12 -14.63 -0.54
CA LEU A 268 11.59 -14.55 -1.92
C LEU A 268 11.47 -15.94 -2.57
N MET A 269 12.46 -16.80 -2.33
CA MET A 269 12.53 -18.16 -2.89
C MET A 269 11.63 -19.17 -2.14
N HIS A 270 10.81 -18.72 -1.19
CA HIS A 270 9.87 -19.55 -0.40
C HIS A 270 10.56 -20.72 0.33
N PHE A 271 11.83 -20.58 0.71
CA PHE A 271 12.51 -21.62 1.49
C PHE A 271 12.04 -21.66 2.94
N THR A 272 11.38 -20.59 3.43
CA THR A 272 10.79 -20.49 4.79
C THR A 272 9.61 -19.51 4.82
N ASP A 273 8.45 -19.92 5.36
CA ASP A 273 7.29 -19.01 5.57
C ASP A 273 7.39 -18.17 6.86
N ALA A 274 8.16 -18.66 7.85
CA ALA A 274 8.34 -17.97 9.12
C ALA A 274 9.04 -16.61 8.93
N GLY A 275 8.35 -15.53 9.28
CA GLY A 275 8.90 -14.18 9.19
C GLY A 275 8.84 -13.55 7.79
N ARG A 276 7.80 -13.82 7.00
CA ARG A 276 7.57 -13.06 5.76
C ARG A 276 7.18 -11.60 6.02
N TYR A 277 6.32 -11.35 7.02
CA TYR A 277 5.75 -10.03 7.29
C TYR A 277 6.46 -9.28 8.41
N GLN A 278 6.65 -7.97 8.25
CA GLN A 278 7.13 -7.10 9.31
C GLN A 278 6.09 -7.07 10.45
N PRO A 279 6.41 -7.57 11.66
CA PRO A 279 5.46 -7.63 12.78
C PRO A 279 5.00 -6.25 13.28
N CYS A 280 5.78 -5.20 13.02
CA CYS A 280 5.43 -3.84 13.44
C CYS A 280 4.65 -3.08 12.37
N PHE A 281 3.84 -2.12 12.81
CA PHE A 281 2.99 -1.33 11.95
C PHE A 281 3.80 -0.41 11.01
N PRO A 282 3.25 -0.09 9.81
CA PRO A 282 3.93 0.73 8.80
C PRO A 282 4.14 2.19 9.23
N VAL A 283 3.34 2.68 10.18
CA VAL A 283 3.34 4.05 10.69
C VAL A 283 3.31 4.00 12.21
N LEU A 284 3.60 5.14 12.87
CA LEU A 284 3.51 5.23 14.33
C LEU A 284 2.10 4.86 14.80
N THR A 285 1.95 3.83 15.63
CA THR A 285 0.66 3.34 16.11
C THR A 285 0.59 3.31 17.63
N LEU A 286 -0.48 3.88 18.19
CA LEU A 286 -0.89 3.77 19.59
C LEU A 286 -2.21 3.01 19.69
N ARG A 287 -2.50 2.41 20.85
CA ARG A 287 -3.85 1.90 21.15
C ARG A 287 -4.71 3.03 21.72
N ALA A 288 -6.03 2.94 21.56
CA ALA A 288 -6.95 3.97 22.05
C ALA A 288 -6.84 4.17 23.56
N GLN A 289 -6.69 3.08 24.34
CA GLN A 289 -6.43 3.16 25.78
C GLN A 289 -5.15 3.94 26.17
N ASP A 290 -4.17 4.05 25.27
CA ASP A 290 -2.93 4.78 25.55
C ASP A 290 -3.17 6.31 25.62
N LEU A 291 -4.28 6.79 25.07
CA LEU A 291 -4.70 8.20 25.17
C LEU A 291 -5.16 8.59 26.58
N PHE A 292 -5.53 7.61 27.41
CA PHE A 292 -6.20 7.84 28.71
C PHE A 292 -5.42 7.23 29.89
N ARG A 293 -4.10 7.05 29.74
CA ARG A 293 -3.25 6.53 30.81
C ARG A 293 -3.18 7.52 31.97
N GLY A 294 -3.38 7.02 33.19
CA GLY A 294 -3.28 7.84 34.40
C GLY A 294 -1.84 8.24 34.77
N ALA A 295 -1.72 9.19 35.70
CA ALA A 295 -0.45 9.76 36.13
C ALA A 295 0.59 8.72 36.60
N SER A 296 0.17 7.65 37.29
CA SER A 296 1.08 6.59 37.76
C SER A 296 1.72 5.79 36.63
N PHE A 297 0.99 5.58 35.51
CA PHE A 297 1.56 4.96 34.31
C PHE A 297 2.56 5.92 33.66
N ILE A 298 2.16 7.19 33.52
CA ILE A 298 2.99 8.23 32.88
C ILE A 298 4.30 8.45 33.65
N GLU A 299 4.26 8.49 34.98
CA GLU A 299 5.46 8.63 35.82
C GLU A 299 6.45 7.47 35.62
N LYS A 300 5.92 6.25 35.46
CA LYS A 300 6.73 5.04 35.34
C LYS A 300 7.25 4.79 33.92
N PHE A 301 6.45 5.06 32.90
CA PHE A 301 6.70 4.64 31.51
C PHE A 301 6.84 5.80 30.52
N GLY A 302 6.60 7.03 30.97
CA GLY A 302 6.49 8.20 30.11
C GLY A 302 5.08 8.39 29.55
N ASN A 303 4.81 9.59 29.03
CA ASN A 303 3.52 9.90 28.41
C ASN A 303 3.50 9.39 26.97
N PRO A 304 2.73 8.32 26.64
CA PRO A 304 2.68 7.79 25.28
C PRO A 304 2.08 8.81 24.30
N VAL A 305 1.20 9.69 24.75
CA VAL A 305 0.53 10.70 23.91
C VAL A 305 1.51 11.78 23.42
N ALA A 306 2.63 11.98 24.11
CA ALA A 306 3.62 13.00 23.77
C ALA A 306 4.22 12.81 22.36
N VAL A 307 4.26 11.57 21.85
CA VAL A 307 4.81 11.29 20.51
C VAL A 307 3.86 11.71 19.37
N LEU A 308 2.60 12.03 19.66
CA LEU A 308 1.59 12.44 18.68
C LEU A 308 1.67 13.94 18.30
N LYS A 309 2.44 14.73 19.06
CA LYS A 309 2.56 16.18 18.84
C LYS A 309 2.97 16.50 17.40
N ASN A 310 2.28 17.45 16.78
CA ASN A 310 2.49 17.90 15.39
C ASN A 310 2.32 16.80 14.30
N ARG A 311 1.65 15.69 14.62
CA ARG A 311 1.30 14.65 13.64
C ARG A 311 -0.16 14.74 13.22
N PHE A 312 -0.46 14.32 12.00
CA PHE A 312 -1.82 14.03 11.60
C PHE A 312 -2.18 12.61 12.05
N VAL A 313 -3.29 12.46 12.77
CA VAL A 313 -3.68 11.19 13.40
C VAL A 313 -4.87 10.58 12.67
N PHE A 314 -4.69 9.34 12.23
CA PHE A 314 -5.77 8.50 11.73
C PHE A 314 -6.29 7.61 12.87
N VAL A 315 -7.60 7.58 13.08
CA VAL A 315 -8.23 6.74 14.10
C VAL A 315 -9.07 5.68 13.40
N GLY A 316 -8.83 4.41 13.68
CA GLY A 316 -9.55 3.30 13.05
C GLY A 316 -9.77 2.14 13.99
N SER A 317 -10.63 1.21 13.59
CA SER A 317 -10.97 0.02 14.38
C SER A 317 -10.27 -1.23 13.85
N ALA A 318 -9.75 -2.04 14.76
CA ALA A 318 -9.18 -3.36 14.53
C ALA A 318 -9.96 -4.42 15.31
N LEU A 319 -11.30 -4.34 15.27
CA LEU A 319 -12.18 -5.23 16.02
C LEU A 319 -12.45 -6.52 15.23
N HIS A 320 -12.45 -7.65 15.94
CA HIS A 320 -12.82 -8.91 15.33
C HIS A 320 -14.27 -8.85 14.78
N GLY A 321 -14.43 -9.19 13.50
CA GLY A 321 -15.74 -9.28 12.84
C GLY A 321 -16.15 -8.09 11.97
N LEU A 322 -15.44 -6.96 12.00
CA LEU A 322 -15.73 -5.81 11.11
C LEU A 322 -15.24 -6.00 9.67
N ASN A 323 -14.37 -6.99 9.44
CA ASN A 323 -13.77 -7.34 8.16
C ASN A 323 -13.19 -6.13 7.38
N ASP A 324 -12.77 -5.10 8.10
CA ASP A 324 -12.11 -3.91 7.56
C ASP A 324 -10.60 -4.16 7.54
N THR A 325 -10.16 -4.95 6.56
CA THR A 325 -8.76 -5.32 6.41
C THR A 325 -8.24 -5.01 5.01
N VAL A 326 -7.02 -4.51 4.96
CA VAL A 326 -6.24 -4.24 3.74
C VAL A 326 -5.04 -5.18 3.69
N ALA A 327 -4.77 -5.75 2.53
CA ALA A 327 -3.59 -6.58 2.32
C ALA A 327 -2.34 -5.70 2.13
N SER A 328 -1.41 -5.76 3.08
CA SER A 328 -0.06 -5.22 2.92
C SER A 328 0.91 -6.32 2.46
N PRO A 329 1.68 -6.11 1.38
CA PRO A 329 2.74 -7.03 1.01
C PRO A 329 3.84 -7.13 2.07
N VAL A 330 4.04 -6.06 2.85
CA VAL A 330 5.10 -5.95 3.87
C VAL A 330 4.64 -6.44 5.23
N HIS A 331 3.41 -6.12 5.63
CA HIS A 331 2.91 -6.37 6.99
C HIS A 331 1.85 -7.49 7.06
N GLY A 332 1.40 -8.00 5.92
CA GLY A 332 0.27 -8.92 5.87
C GLY A 332 -1.06 -8.16 6.01
N PRO A 333 -2.12 -8.80 6.53
CA PRO A 333 -3.40 -8.13 6.73
C PRO A 333 -3.27 -7.05 7.81
N LEU A 334 -3.74 -5.84 7.50
CA LEU A 334 -3.80 -4.69 8.40
C LEU A 334 -5.22 -4.13 8.46
N PRO A 335 -5.62 -3.44 9.54
CA PRO A 335 -6.84 -2.63 9.56
C PRO A 335 -6.91 -1.61 8.41
N GLY A 336 -8.11 -1.35 7.87
CA GLY A 336 -8.35 -0.48 6.70
C GLY A 336 -7.73 0.91 6.82
N VAL A 337 -7.75 1.48 8.03
CA VAL A 337 -7.17 2.80 8.35
C VAL A 337 -5.72 2.97 7.93
N TYR A 338 -4.93 1.89 7.91
CA TYR A 338 -3.54 1.95 7.45
C TYR A 338 -3.43 2.29 5.97
N LYS A 339 -4.42 1.94 5.14
CA LYS A 339 -4.45 2.33 3.73
C LYS A 339 -4.47 3.86 3.60
N HIS A 340 -5.26 4.53 4.43
CA HIS A 340 -5.36 6.00 4.48
C HIS A 340 -4.10 6.65 5.05
N ALA A 341 -3.57 6.11 6.14
CA ALA A 341 -2.36 6.64 6.78
C ALA A 341 -1.14 6.53 5.87
N VAL A 342 -0.93 5.37 5.24
CA VAL A 342 0.19 5.13 4.30
C VAL A 342 0.02 5.93 3.02
N ALA A 343 -1.21 6.16 2.55
CA ALA A 343 -1.45 7.06 1.43
C ALA A 343 -0.96 8.48 1.73
N LEU A 344 -1.33 9.03 2.89
CA LEU A 344 -0.87 10.37 3.28
C LEU A 344 0.65 10.40 3.50
N ASP A 345 1.20 9.36 4.14
CA ASP A 345 2.64 9.21 4.35
C ASP A 345 3.42 9.27 3.03
N ASN A 346 2.95 8.53 2.02
CA ASN A 346 3.55 8.52 0.68
C ASN A 346 3.43 9.89 -0.02
N LEU A 347 2.29 10.58 0.07
CA LEU A 347 2.11 11.92 -0.51
C LEU A 347 3.06 12.95 0.13
N ILE A 348 3.35 12.82 1.42
CA ILE A 348 4.30 13.68 2.14
C ILE A 348 5.73 13.33 1.72
N SER A 349 6.08 12.04 1.77
CA SER A 349 7.45 11.54 1.65
C SER A 349 8.00 11.57 0.23
N PHE A 350 7.19 11.28 -0.80
CA PHE A 350 7.67 11.26 -2.17
C PHE A 350 7.81 12.66 -2.78
N PRO A 351 8.88 12.94 -3.56
CA PRO A 351 8.91 14.08 -4.44
C PRO A 351 7.87 13.89 -5.56
N LEU A 352 7.52 14.98 -6.25
CA LEU A 352 6.67 14.88 -7.42
C LEU A 352 7.50 14.61 -8.68
N PRO A 353 7.01 13.78 -9.61
CA PRO A 353 5.75 13.01 -9.52
C PRO A 353 5.82 11.88 -8.49
N TYR A 354 4.72 11.68 -7.74
CA TYR A 354 4.60 10.54 -6.81
C TYR A 354 4.40 9.23 -7.60
N PRO A 355 4.63 8.05 -6.98
CA PRO A 355 4.41 6.78 -7.65
C PRO A 355 2.95 6.59 -8.08
N THR A 356 2.70 6.47 -9.38
CA THR A 356 1.39 6.16 -9.98
C THR A 356 1.42 4.79 -10.65
N GLU A 357 0.25 4.23 -10.97
CA GLU A 357 0.23 3.05 -11.84
C GLU A 357 0.65 3.44 -13.27
N PRO A 358 1.61 2.72 -13.88
CA PRO A 358 1.98 3.01 -15.26
C PRO A 358 0.80 2.74 -16.18
N PRO A 359 0.59 3.56 -17.23
CA PRO A 359 -0.47 3.31 -18.20
C PRO A 359 -0.36 1.90 -18.79
N GLY A 360 -1.48 1.20 -18.94
CA GLY A 360 -1.48 -0.20 -19.37
C GLY A 360 -0.71 -0.45 -20.66
N TYR A 361 -0.73 0.46 -21.64
CA TYR A 361 0.04 0.31 -22.89
C TYR A 361 1.55 0.19 -22.66
N VAL A 362 2.08 0.79 -21.59
CA VAL A 362 3.50 0.74 -21.26
C VAL A 362 3.89 -0.67 -20.78
N THR A 363 3.06 -1.29 -19.93
CA THR A 363 3.28 -2.67 -19.48
C THR A 363 3.13 -3.66 -20.62
N TRP A 364 2.19 -3.43 -21.55
CA TRP A 364 2.05 -4.21 -22.78
C TRP A 364 3.29 -4.10 -23.68
N LEU A 365 3.81 -2.89 -23.91
CA LEU A 365 5.00 -2.67 -24.74
C LEU A 365 6.24 -3.37 -24.16
N LEU A 366 6.46 -3.28 -22.84
CA LEU A 366 7.57 -4.02 -22.23
C LEU A 366 7.39 -5.52 -22.32
N SER A 367 6.18 -6.03 -22.08
CA SER A 367 5.90 -7.46 -22.23
C SER A 367 6.17 -7.94 -23.65
N ALA A 368 5.74 -7.15 -24.65
CA ALA A 368 6.00 -7.44 -26.06
C ALA A 368 7.50 -7.36 -26.40
N LEU A 369 8.23 -6.38 -25.87
CA LEU A 369 9.69 -6.27 -26.06
C LEU A 369 10.42 -7.47 -25.44
N ILE A 370 10.02 -7.89 -24.24
CA ILE A 370 10.58 -9.05 -23.56
C ILE A 370 10.32 -10.31 -24.37
N ILE A 371 9.07 -10.62 -24.70
CA ILE A 371 8.70 -11.81 -25.47
C ILE A 371 9.38 -11.77 -26.85
N GLY A 372 9.38 -10.61 -27.52
CA GLY A 372 10.03 -10.42 -28.81
C GLY A 372 11.54 -10.65 -28.75
N SER A 373 12.21 -10.12 -27.73
CA SER A 373 13.65 -10.32 -27.51
C SER A 373 13.99 -11.80 -27.26
N MET A 374 13.11 -12.52 -26.55
CA MET A 374 13.27 -13.94 -26.26
C MET A 374 13.13 -14.80 -27.53
N GLU A 375 12.15 -14.51 -28.40
CA GLU A 375 11.99 -15.21 -29.67
C GLU A 375 13.14 -14.90 -30.64
N ILE A 376 13.63 -13.66 -30.68
CA ILE A 376 14.83 -13.29 -31.45
C ILE A 376 16.05 -14.05 -30.94
N ALA A 377 16.24 -14.08 -29.61
CA ALA A 377 17.32 -14.85 -29.00
C ALA A 377 17.21 -16.33 -29.41
N ARG A 378 16.03 -16.94 -29.26
CA ARG A 378 15.76 -18.34 -29.64
C ARG A 378 16.20 -18.65 -31.07
N ASP A 379 15.87 -17.79 -32.03
CA ASP A 379 16.22 -18.01 -33.43
C ASP A 379 17.71 -17.79 -33.74
N LEU A 380 18.38 -16.88 -33.04
CA LEU A 380 19.84 -16.70 -33.10
C LEU A 380 20.62 -17.90 -32.50
N ILE A 381 19.93 -18.73 -31.70
CA ILE A 381 20.48 -19.77 -30.82
C ILE A 381 20.46 -21.20 -31.41
N ARG A 382 19.97 -21.41 -32.64
CA ARG A 382 20.06 -22.74 -33.30
C ARG A 382 21.50 -23.28 -33.35
N PRO A 383 21.69 -24.62 -33.25
CA PRO A 383 22.80 -25.21 -32.51
C PRO A 383 24.17 -24.97 -33.17
N SER A 384 25.04 -24.28 -32.46
CA SER A 384 26.49 -24.44 -32.60
C SER A 384 27.12 -24.41 -31.19
N HIS A 385 27.95 -25.41 -30.90
CA HIS A 385 28.42 -25.81 -29.58
C HIS A 385 29.17 -24.72 -28.77
N ARG A 386 29.55 -23.58 -29.37
CA ARG A 386 30.28 -22.48 -28.69
C ARG A 386 29.43 -21.30 -28.24
N ARG A 387 28.10 -21.31 -28.42
CA ARG A 387 27.25 -20.11 -28.21
C ARG A 387 26.50 -20.04 -26.87
N GLY A 388 26.65 -21.01 -25.97
CA GLY A 388 25.98 -21.00 -24.66
C GLY A 388 26.35 -19.81 -23.77
N LEU A 389 27.61 -19.35 -23.82
CA LEU A 389 28.06 -18.19 -23.05
C LEU A 389 27.38 -16.88 -23.50
N LEU A 390 27.20 -16.71 -24.81
CA LEU A 390 26.54 -15.51 -25.36
C LEU A 390 25.07 -15.43 -24.93
N GLN A 391 24.39 -16.58 -24.78
CA GLN A 391 23.01 -16.64 -24.28
C GLN A 391 22.92 -16.17 -22.85
N ILE A 392 23.83 -16.66 -22.00
CA ILE A 392 23.89 -16.28 -20.60
C ILE A 392 24.15 -14.77 -20.49
N VAL A 393 25.06 -14.22 -21.29
CA VAL A 393 25.37 -12.79 -21.30
C VAL A 393 24.18 -11.94 -21.76
N VAL A 394 23.47 -12.32 -22.83
CA VAL A 394 22.31 -11.56 -23.32
C VAL A 394 21.15 -11.60 -22.32
N LEU A 395 20.89 -12.77 -21.72
CA LEU A 395 19.85 -12.91 -20.70
C LEU A 395 20.19 -12.12 -19.43
N ILE A 396 21.43 -12.19 -18.96
CA ILE A 396 21.90 -11.40 -17.81
C ILE A 396 21.78 -9.90 -18.12
N SER A 397 22.12 -9.47 -19.34
CA SER A 397 22.06 -8.06 -19.74
C SER A 397 20.61 -7.56 -19.79
N LEU A 398 19.69 -8.32 -20.38
CA LEU A 398 18.25 -8.03 -20.37
C LEU A 398 17.69 -7.98 -18.94
N MET A 399 18.13 -8.90 -18.08
CA MET A 399 17.75 -8.93 -16.67
C MET A 399 18.23 -7.66 -15.95
N ILE A 400 19.51 -7.28 -16.11
CA ILE A 400 20.09 -6.06 -15.51
C ILE A 400 19.36 -4.80 -16.00
N ILE A 401 19.13 -4.67 -17.31
CA ILE A 401 18.42 -3.51 -17.88
C ILE A 401 17.00 -3.43 -17.33
N THR A 402 16.29 -4.56 -17.26
CA THR A 402 14.94 -4.62 -16.68
C THR A 402 14.96 -4.25 -15.20
N THR A 403 15.93 -4.73 -14.42
CA THR A 403 16.10 -4.37 -13.01
C THR A 403 16.39 -2.88 -12.82
N ILE A 404 17.23 -2.26 -13.65
CA ILE A 404 17.52 -0.83 -13.61
C ILE A 404 16.25 0.00 -13.91
N ILE A 405 15.47 -0.39 -14.93
CA ILE A 405 14.21 0.28 -15.27
C ILE A 405 13.19 0.13 -14.12
N ILE A 406 13.16 -1.03 -13.47
CA ILE A 406 12.29 -1.29 -12.30
C ILE A 406 12.72 -0.44 -11.10
N GLU A 407 14.00 -0.32 -10.81
CA GLU A 407 14.48 0.52 -9.69
C GLU A 407 14.19 2.00 -9.91
N ILE A 408 14.27 2.49 -11.15
CA ILE A 408 14.04 3.91 -11.46
C ILE A 408 12.56 4.27 -11.34
N ASN A 409 11.63 3.36 -11.65
CA ASN A 409 10.19 3.68 -11.71
C ASN A 409 9.29 2.83 -10.80
N ALA A 410 9.83 1.97 -9.95
CA ALA A 410 9.11 1.03 -9.08
C ALA A 410 8.20 0.02 -9.81
N TRP A 411 8.56 -0.51 -10.99
CA TRP A 411 7.66 -1.34 -11.83
C TRP A 411 7.49 -2.80 -11.35
N PRO A 412 6.42 -3.52 -11.77
CA PRO A 412 6.23 -4.90 -11.39
C PRO A 412 7.26 -5.86 -12.04
N ILE A 413 8.06 -6.52 -11.19
CA ILE A 413 8.96 -7.67 -11.46
C ILE A 413 8.25 -8.92 -12.04
N SER A 414 6.92 -8.92 -12.22
CA SER A 414 6.19 -10.00 -12.92
C SER A 414 6.75 -10.35 -14.29
N LEU A 415 7.40 -9.39 -14.93
CA LEU A 415 8.17 -9.58 -16.14
C LEU A 415 9.34 -10.57 -15.98
N LEU A 416 10.04 -10.60 -14.84
CA LEU A 416 11.14 -11.54 -14.54
C LEU A 416 10.65 -12.98 -14.30
N PHE A 417 9.44 -13.16 -13.74
CA PHE A 417 8.85 -14.50 -13.57
C PHE A 417 8.39 -15.11 -14.90
N LEU A 418 7.96 -14.28 -15.85
CA LEU A 418 7.70 -14.68 -17.24
C LEU A 418 8.97 -15.26 -17.89
N PHE A 419 10.14 -14.67 -17.65
CA PHE A 419 11.43 -15.22 -18.07
C PHE A 419 11.71 -16.58 -17.43
N GLY A 420 11.52 -16.73 -16.12
CA GLY A 420 11.75 -17.97 -15.39
C GLY A 420 10.84 -19.12 -15.86
N TYR A 421 9.55 -18.85 -16.04
CA TYR A 421 8.57 -19.83 -16.53
C TYR A 421 8.93 -20.34 -17.94
N TYR A 422 9.31 -19.43 -18.83
CA TYR A 422 9.72 -19.79 -20.19
C TYR A 422 10.97 -20.69 -20.20
N LEU A 423 12.00 -20.32 -19.42
CA LEU A 423 13.22 -21.13 -19.29
C LEU A 423 12.94 -22.55 -18.76
N GLY A 424 12.02 -22.67 -17.78
CA GLY A 424 11.58 -23.96 -17.26
C GLY A 424 10.86 -24.80 -18.31
N SER A 425 9.96 -24.18 -19.09
CA SER A 425 9.20 -24.88 -20.14
C SER A 425 10.08 -25.41 -21.26
N GLU A 426 11.12 -24.68 -21.67
CA GLU A 426 12.07 -25.12 -22.72
C GLU A 426 12.92 -26.30 -22.27
N ARG A 427 13.34 -26.35 -20.99
CA ARG A 427 14.06 -27.51 -20.45
C ARG A 427 13.20 -28.76 -20.38
N ILE A 428 11.91 -28.63 -20.05
CA ILE A 428 10.96 -29.74 -20.03
C ILE A 428 10.74 -30.29 -21.45
N VAL A 429 10.57 -29.42 -22.44
CA VAL A 429 10.40 -29.83 -23.85
C VAL A 429 11.67 -30.48 -24.40
N ALA A 430 12.85 -29.91 -24.12
CA ALA A 430 14.13 -30.51 -24.51
C ALA A 430 14.33 -31.88 -23.86
N PHE A 431 14.05 -32.02 -22.57
CA PHE A 431 14.12 -33.28 -21.84
C PHE A 431 13.16 -34.34 -22.42
N ALA A 432 11.89 -33.98 -22.63
CA ALA A 432 10.89 -34.87 -23.23
C ALA A 432 11.26 -35.31 -24.66
N SER A 433 11.92 -34.43 -25.43
CA SER A 433 12.43 -34.78 -26.76
C SER A 433 13.58 -35.78 -26.72
N SER A 434 14.44 -35.73 -25.69
CA SER A 434 15.55 -36.68 -25.52
C SER A 434 15.09 -38.08 -25.10
N ILE A 435 13.97 -38.17 -24.36
CA ILE A 435 13.36 -39.46 -23.98
C ILE A 435 12.84 -40.20 -25.22
N LYS A 436 12.27 -39.49 -26.20
CA LYS A 436 11.79 -40.10 -27.45
C LYS A 436 12.90 -40.66 -28.33
N THR A 437 14.11 -40.14 -28.23
CA THR A 437 15.27 -40.63 -29.02
C THR A 437 15.96 -41.86 -28.42
N HIS A 438 15.51 -42.34 -27.25
CA HIS A 438 16.04 -43.54 -26.60
C HIS A 438 15.07 -44.73 -26.60
N GLN A 439 14.01 -44.73 -27.42
CA GLN A 439 13.34 -46.00 -27.70
C GLN A 439 14.30 -46.88 -28.51
N PRO A 440 14.76 -48.03 -27.97
CA PRO A 440 15.59 -48.94 -28.73
C PRO A 440 14.74 -49.45 -29.90
N HIS A 441 15.27 -49.30 -31.11
CA HIS A 441 14.74 -50.02 -32.26
C HIS A 441 14.85 -51.52 -31.93
N ALA A 442 13.73 -52.12 -31.51
CA ALA A 442 13.57 -53.56 -31.50
C ALA A 442 13.67 -54.01 -32.95
N GLY A 443 14.89 -54.40 -33.33
CA GLY A 443 15.20 -54.97 -34.62
C GLY A 443 14.38 -56.24 -34.80
N ALA A 444 13.61 -56.25 -35.88
CA ALA A 444 13.15 -57.46 -36.52
C ALA A 444 14.37 -58.33 -36.87
N SER A 445 14.35 -59.58 -36.43
CA SER A 445 15.16 -60.65 -37.01
C SER A 445 14.32 -61.92 -37.13
N VAL A 446 14.06 -62.25 -38.41
CA VAL A 446 13.67 -63.53 -39.04
C VAL A 446 12.33 -64.13 -38.66
#